data_AF-A0A2D6F1A5-F1
#
_entry.id   AF-A0A2D6F1A5-F1
#
_cell.length_a   1.000
_cell.length_b   1.000
_cell.length_c   1.000
_cell.angle_alpha   90.00
_cell.angle_beta   90.00
_cell.angle_gamma   90.00
#
_symmetry.space_group_name_H-M   'P 1'
#
loop_
_entity.id
_entity.type
_entity.pdbx_description
1 polymer ?
#
loop_
_entity_poly.entity_id
_entity_poly.type
_entity_poly.pdbx_seq_one_letter_code
_entity_poly.pdbx_strand_id
1 'polypeptide(L)'
;MKKHNGIIIGLVVILIVVIGYVSTEKYQQSQERDKVDVFQQGAQYGYEQAIVQLVQQVQTCQQVPIFIQNQSVNIINVDCLAPPTQ
;
A
#
# COMPACT_ATOMS: atom_id res chain seq x y z
N MET A 1 19.12 0.66 -55.99
CA MET A 1 18.03 0.38 -55.02
C MET A 1 18.36 -0.66 -53.93
N LYS A 2 19.39 -1.52 -54.06
CA LYS A 2 19.71 -2.54 -53.03
C LYS A 2 20.30 -1.99 -51.71
N LYS A 3 21.02 -0.86 -51.74
CA LYS A 3 21.67 -0.27 -50.55
C LYS A 3 20.68 0.29 -49.51
N HIS A 4 19.56 0.89 -49.93
CA HIS A 4 18.56 1.43 -49.00
C HIS A 4 17.76 0.35 -48.27
N ASN A 5 17.47 -0.77 -48.94
CA ASN A 5 16.75 -1.89 -48.31
C ASN A 5 17.53 -2.49 -47.14
N GLY A 6 18.87 -2.56 -47.22
CA GLY A 6 19.69 -3.07 -46.11
C GLY A 6 19.62 -2.18 -44.86
N ILE A 7 19.58 -0.87 -45.05
CA ILE A 7 19.45 0.11 -43.94
C ILE A 7 18.07 -0.01 -43.30
N ILE A 8 17.01 -0.11 -44.11
CA ILE A 8 15.63 -0.23 -43.61
C ILE A 8 15.48 -1.52 -42.79
N ILE A 9 16.03 -2.65 -43.26
CA ILE A 9 15.99 -3.91 -42.53
C ILE A 9 16.72 -3.80 -41.19
N GLY A 10 17.91 -3.16 -41.17
CA GLY A 10 18.65 -2.92 -39.93
C GLY A 10 17.88 -2.09 -38.92
N LEU A 11 17.17 -1.06 -39.39
CA LEU A 11 16.36 -0.17 -38.55
C LEU A 11 15.16 -0.91 -37.93
N VAL A 12 14.51 -1.79 -38.69
CA VAL A 12 13.39 -2.62 -38.22
C VAL A 12 13.85 -3.62 -37.15
N VAL A 13 15.01 -4.25 -37.33
CA VAL A 13 15.55 -5.20 -36.34
C VAL A 13 15.85 -4.50 -35.02
N ILE A 14 16.48 -3.32 -35.05
CA ILE A 14 16.74 -2.52 -33.85
C ILE A 14 15.43 -2.13 -33.15
N LEU A 15 14.41 -1.74 -33.92
CA LEU A 15 13.11 -1.38 -33.36
C LEU A 15 12.47 -2.54 -32.58
N ILE A 16 12.51 -3.76 -33.12
CA ILE A 16 11.94 -4.95 -32.47
C ILE A 16 12.66 -5.27 -31.16
N VAL A 17 14.00 -5.13 -31.12
CA VAL A 17 14.79 -5.35 -29.90
C VAL A 17 14.41 -4.34 -28.81
N VAL A 18 14.26 -3.06 -29.17
CA VAL A 18 13.86 -2.01 -28.21
C VAL A 18 12.45 -2.26 -27.67
N ILE A 19 11.50 -2.61 -28.54
CA ILE A 19 10.12 -2.92 -28.12
C ILE A 19 10.11 -4.12 -27.17
N GLY A 20 10.87 -5.18 -27.48
CA GLY A 20 11.01 -6.35 -26.62
C GLY A 20 11.52 -5.99 -25.23
N TYR A 21 12.59 -5.20 -25.15
CA TYR A 21 13.20 -4.76 -23.88
C TYR A 21 12.24 -3.91 -23.02
N VAL A 22 11.59 -2.91 -23.62
CA VAL A 22 10.64 -2.03 -22.92
C VAL A 22 9.43 -2.80 -22.40
N SER A 23 8.94 -3.77 -23.17
CA SER A 23 7.79 -4.60 -22.80
C SER A 23 8.08 -5.42 -21.53
N THR A 24 9.29 -5.98 -21.42
CA THR A 24 9.68 -6.77 -20.24
C THR A 24 9.81 -5.94 -18.97
N GLU A 25 10.38 -4.72 -19.04
CA GLU A 25 10.48 -3.86 -17.85
C GLU A 25 9.11 -3.37 -17.38
N LYS A 26 8.22 -2.97 -18.31
CA LYS A 26 6.84 -2.59 -17.99
C LYS A 26 6.05 -3.70 -17.32
N TYR A 27 6.26 -4.95 -17.75
CA TYR A 27 5.57 -6.11 -17.17
C TYR A 27 6.02 -6.40 -15.73
N GLN A 28 7.32 -6.31 -15.46
CA GLN A 28 7.85 -6.46 -14.10
C GLN A 28 7.39 -5.32 -13.19
N GLN A 29 7.44 -4.09 -13.68
CA GLN A 29 7.01 -2.91 -12.92
C GLN A 29 5.51 -2.94 -12.57
N SER A 30 4.66 -3.49 -13.44
CA SER A 30 3.22 -3.64 -13.14
C SER A 30 2.98 -4.68 -12.04
N GLN A 31 3.67 -5.82 -12.09
CA GLN A 31 3.54 -6.85 -11.05
C GLN A 31 4.02 -6.37 -9.68
N GLU A 32 5.07 -5.55 -9.62
CA GLU A 32 5.52 -4.99 -8.35
C GLU A 32 4.52 -3.98 -7.78
N ARG A 33 3.90 -3.16 -8.63
CA ARG A 33 2.82 -2.25 -8.20
C ARG A 33 1.60 -2.99 -7.67
N ASP A 34 1.17 -4.05 -8.36
CA ASP A 34 0.00 -4.83 -7.94
C ASP A 34 0.24 -5.55 -6.60
N LYS A 35 1.46 -6.08 -6.38
CA LYS A 35 1.82 -6.68 -5.10
C LYS A 35 1.81 -5.63 -3.98
N VAL A 36 2.47 -4.50 -4.18
CA VAL A 36 2.51 -3.43 -3.16
C VAL A 36 1.11 -2.92 -2.84
N ASP A 37 0.23 -2.78 -3.83
CA ASP A 37 -1.14 -2.33 -3.63
C ASP A 37 -1.97 -3.33 -2.80
N VAL A 38 -1.90 -4.62 -3.12
CA VAL A 38 -2.58 -5.68 -2.34
C VAL A 38 -2.05 -5.75 -0.89
N PHE A 39 -0.73 -5.59 -0.70
CA PHE A 39 -0.15 -5.50 0.66
C PHE A 39 -0.63 -4.27 1.42
N GLN A 40 -0.72 -3.11 0.76
CA GLN A 40 -1.23 -1.89 1.38
C GLN A 40 -2.71 -2.01 1.75
N GLN A 41 -3.53 -2.59 0.87
CA GLN A 41 -4.95 -2.85 1.13
C GLN A 41 -5.14 -3.81 2.32
N GLY A 42 -4.39 -4.91 2.36
CA GLY A 42 -4.44 -5.87 3.47
C GLY A 42 -3.97 -5.28 4.80
N ALA A 43 -2.92 -4.46 4.78
CA ALA A 43 -2.43 -3.76 5.96
C ALA A 43 -3.47 -2.73 6.47
N GLN A 44 -4.01 -1.89 5.59
CA GLN A 44 -5.04 -0.91 5.94
C GLN A 44 -6.27 -1.58 6.55
N TYR A 45 -6.74 -2.69 5.97
CA TYR A 45 -7.87 -3.45 6.50
C TYR A 45 -7.60 -4.00 7.91
N GLY A 46 -6.40 -4.54 8.15
CA GLY A 46 -6.01 -5.01 9.49
C GLY A 46 -5.94 -3.89 10.53
N TYR A 47 -5.40 -2.72 10.15
CA TYR A 47 -5.37 -1.56 11.03
C TYR A 47 -6.76 -1.02 11.34
N GLU A 48 -7.64 -0.91 10.34
CA GLU A 48 -9.03 -0.48 10.55
C GLU A 48 -9.75 -1.40 11.53
N GLN A 49 -9.63 -2.72 11.36
CA GLN A 49 -10.26 -3.68 12.28
C GLN A 49 -9.74 -3.55 13.71
N ALA A 50 -8.43 -3.39 13.90
CA ALA A 50 -7.83 -3.22 15.22
C ALA A 50 -8.29 -1.91 15.88
N ILE A 51 -8.34 -0.81 15.11
CA ILE A 51 -8.82 0.48 15.59
C ILE A 51 -10.29 0.40 15.97
N VAL A 52 -11.15 -0.24 15.16
CA VAL A 52 -12.58 -0.38 15.47
C VAL A 52 -12.80 -1.13 16.79
N GLN A 53 -12.05 -2.19 17.05
CA GLN A 53 -12.13 -2.92 18.33
C GLN A 53 -11.69 -2.05 19.51
N LEU A 54 -10.58 -1.32 19.37
CA LEU A 54 -10.11 -0.39 20.39
C LEU A 54 -11.14 0.72 20.66
N VAL A 55 -11.74 1.29 19.61
CA VAL A 55 -12.77 2.33 19.70
C VAL A 55 -14.00 1.80 20.44
N GLN A 56 -14.52 0.62 20.07
CA GLN A 56 -15.65 0.00 20.75
C GLN A 56 -15.38 -0.22 22.24
N GLN A 57 -14.16 -0.61 22.59
CA GLN A 57 -13.80 -0.86 23.98
C GLN A 57 -13.65 0.45 24.78
N VAL A 58 -13.05 1.51 24.23
CA VAL A 58 -12.96 2.82 24.91
C VAL A 58 -14.31 3.55 25.01
N GLN A 59 -15.29 3.23 24.14
CA GLN A 59 -16.66 3.77 24.25
C GLN A 59 -17.38 3.30 25.53
N THR A 60 -16.95 2.20 26.14
CA THR A 60 -17.50 1.74 27.43
C THR A 60 -16.97 2.50 28.64
N CYS A 61 -16.18 3.57 28.42
CA CYS A 61 -15.48 4.32 29.46
C CYS A 61 -14.55 3.47 30.34
N GLN A 62 -14.21 2.26 29.89
CA GLN A 62 -13.20 1.43 30.53
C GLN A 62 -11.82 1.78 29.97
N GLN A 63 -10.83 1.81 30.85
CA GLN A 63 -9.44 2.03 30.44
C GLN A 63 -8.95 0.82 29.65
N VAL A 64 -8.51 1.06 28.42
CA VAL A 64 -7.97 0.01 27.55
C VAL A 64 -6.45 0.13 27.54
N PRO A 65 -5.71 -0.81 28.14
CA PRO A 65 -4.25 -0.79 28.12
C PRO A 65 -3.73 -1.23 26.75
N ILE A 66 -3.02 -0.34 26.06
CA ILE A 66 -2.28 -0.66 24.85
C ILE A 66 -0.81 -0.87 25.20
N PHE A 67 -0.27 -2.02 24.79
CA PHE A 67 1.13 -2.38 24.98
C PHE A 67 1.94 -2.05 23.72
N ILE A 68 2.86 -1.09 23.82
CA ILE A 68 3.75 -0.71 22.71
C ILE A 68 5.19 -0.95 23.13
N GLN A 69 5.81 -1.99 22.54
CA GLN A 69 7.22 -2.41 22.62
C GLN A 69 7.82 -2.69 24.03
N ASN A 70 7.50 -1.91 25.06
CA ASN A 70 7.73 -2.21 26.48
C ASN A 70 6.99 -1.26 27.44
N GLN A 71 6.04 -0.48 26.93
CA GLN A 71 5.28 0.52 27.70
C GLN A 71 3.79 0.20 27.57
N SER A 72 3.06 0.27 28.69
CA SER A 72 1.60 0.19 28.70
C SER A 72 1.02 1.60 28.81
N VAL A 73 0.26 2.01 27.80
CA VAL A 73 -0.47 3.28 27.79
C VAL A 73 -1.95 2.97 27.95
N ASN A 74 -2.59 3.56 28.97
CA ASN A 74 -4.03 3.41 29.17
C ASN A 74 -4.76 4.47 28.35
N ILE A 75 -5.65 4.04 27.47
CA ILE A 75 -6.47 4.91 26.64
C ILE A 75 -7.90 4.86 27.17
N ILE A 76 -8.54 6.02 27.26
CA ILE A 76 -9.94 6.19 27.62
C ILE A 76 -10.55 7.23 26.68
N ASN A 77 -11.84 7.09 26.35
CA ASN A 77 -12.51 8.10 25.55
C ASN A 77 -12.55 9.44 26.33
N VAL A 78 -12.18 10.53 25.66
CA VAL A 78 -12.20 11.89 26.20
C VAL A 78 -13.59 12.32 26.66
N ASP A 79 -14.65 11.79 26.02
CA ASP A 79 -16.03 12.02 26.45
C ASP A 79 -16.30 11.48 27.87
N CYS A 80 -15.58 10.45 28.28
CA CYS A 80 -15.66 9.87 29.62
C CYS A 80 -14.88 10.67 30.68
N LEU A 81 -14.00 11.59 30.25
CA LEU A 81 -13.23 12.48 31.11
C LEU A 81 -13.88 13.85 31.25
N ALA A 82 -14.86 14.18 30.40
CA ALA A 82 -15.65 15.39 30.54
C ALA A 82 -16.53 15.26 31.81
N PRO A 83 -16.47 16.22 32.77
CA PRO A 83 -17.50 16.30 33.79
C PRO A 83 -18.85 16.48 33.08
N PRO A 84 -19.94 15.86 33.57
CA PRO A 84 -21.24 16.00 32.94
C PRO A 84 -21.57 17.48 32.83
N THR A 85 -21.55 18.02 31.60
CA THR A 85 -22.06 19.36 31.33
C THR A 85 -23.54 19.30 31.62
N GLN A 86 -23.91 19.90 32.74
CA GLN A 86 -25.28 20.19 33.16
C GLN A 86 -25.91 21.21 32.21
#